data_AF-A0A080LXN6-F1
#
_entry.id   AF-A0A080LXN6-F1
#
_cell.length_a   1.000
_cell.length_b   1.000
_cell.length_c   1.000
_cell.angle_alpha   90.00
_cell.angle_beta   90.00
_cell.angle_gamma   90.00
#
_symmetry.space_group_name_H-M   'P 1'
#
loop_
_entity.id
_entity.type
_entity.pdbx_description
1 polymer ?
#
loop_
_entity_poly.entity_id
_entity_poly.type
_entity_poly.pdbx_seq_one_letter_code
_entity_poly.pdbx_strand_id
1 'polypeptide(L)'
;MTNKTHLFVSLSPGAMQLMNTQLLAVPCGTVDFPFPDYVITFRLDRSIPGQDCRLDHLGSRDETRAKMAHEFPSGLLPEDVTRLVNFAYEEALRCFERNCSMAAIGMCGRTIETVLASLYAKQFGKHPSEEQNPPGLNAMINKLRKEGYRFPTGIKERMEVIAVHRNMAIHGNIVLPSQDEARSTIYLTKDVLQLISHKATNESGTDESNT
;
A
#
# COMPACT_ATOMS: atom_id res chain seq x y z
N MET A 1 -24.18 -17.32 -15.61
CA MET A 1 -22.73 -17.55 -15.51
C MET A 1 -22.38 -17.58 -14.03
N THR A 2 -21.95 -18.72 -13.50
CA THR A 2 -21.50 -18.83 -12.11
C THR A 2 -20.07 -18.30 -12.00
N ASN A 3 -19.84 -17.33 -11.11
CA ASN A 3 -18.49 -16.89 -10.79
C ASN A 3 -17.75 -18.02 -10.07
N LYS A 4 -16.85 -18.71 -10.77
CA LYS A 4 -15.98 -19.71 -10.17
C LYS A 4 -14.78 -19.04 -9.51
N THR A 5 -14.39 -19.50 -8.34
CA THR A 5 -13.17 -19.04 -7.66
C THR A 5 -11.94 -19.58 -8.40
N HIS A 6 -10.93 -18.76 -8.65
CA HIS A 6 -9.67 -19.20 -9.27
C HIS A 6 -8.55 -19.27 -8.23
N LEU A 7 -7.89 -20.42 -8.14
CA LEU A 7 -6.69 -20.65 -7.32
C LEU A 7 -5.49 -20.76 -8.25
N PHE A 8 -4.49 -19.89 -8.10
CA PHE A 8 -3.30 -19.96 -8.94
C PHE A 8 -2.17 -20.70 -8.21
N VAL A 9 -1.44 -21.53 -8.94
CA VAL A 9 -0.25 -22.23 -8.43
C VAL A 9 0.87 -22.00 -9.42
N SER A 10 1.92 -21.29 -9.02
CA SER A 10 3.09 -21.12 -9.87
C SER A 10 4.05 -22.29 -9.67
N LEU A 11 4.49 -22.88 -10.77
CA LEU A 11 5.38 -24.02 -10.83
C LEU A 11 6.72 -23.57 -11.40
N SER A 12 7.81 -24.03 -10.80
CA SER A 12 9.13 -23.99 -11.43
C SER A 12 9.14 -24.75 -12.76
N PRO A 13 10.14 -24.52 -13.64
CA PRO A 13 10.29 -25.29 -14.87
C PRO A 13 10.32 -26.81 -14.65
N GLY A 14 11.01 -27.27 -13.60
CA GLY A 14 11.10 -28.70 -13.26
C GLY A 14 9.76 -29.27 -12.79
N ALA A 15 9.03 -28.54 -11.93
CA ALA A 15 7.69 -28.95 -11.49
C ALA A 15 6.69 -28.98 -12.65
N MET A 16 6.73 -27.97 -13.53
CA MET A 16 5.86 -27.89 -14.70
C MET A 16 6.14 -29.04 -15.68
N GLN A 17 7.40 -29.39 -15.89
CA GLN A 17 7.78 -30.53 -16.72
C GLN A 17 7.28 -31.85 -16.13
N LEU A 18 7.42 -32.05 -14.81
CA LEU A 18 6.92 -33.25 -14.14
C LEU A 18 5.39 -33.35 -14.26
N MET A 19 4.68 -32.25 -14.02
CA MET A 19 3.22 -32.17 -14.18
C MET A 19 2.80 -32.49 -15.63
N ASN A 20 3.45 -31.88 -16.62
CA ASN A 20 3.13 -32.11 -18.04
C ASN A 20 3.42 -33.54 -18.48
N THR A 21 4.51 -34.14 -17.98
CA THR A 21 4.91 -35.51 -18.34
C THR A 21 4.01 -36.55 -17.67
N GLN A 22 3.57 -36.31 -16.43
CA GLN A 22 2.81 -37.29 -15.65
C GLN A 22 1.30 -37.19 -15.81
N LEU A 23 0.74 -36.00 -16.05
CA LEU A 23 -0.71 -35.80 -15.93
C LEU A 23 -1.41 -35.45 -17.24
N LEU A 24 -0.80 -34.67 -18.13
CA LEU A 24 -1.62 -33.95 -19.12
C LEU A 24 -1.09 -33.93 -20.55
N ALA A 25 0.20 -34.19 -20.82
CA ALA A 25 0.80 -34.05 -22.15
C ALA A 25 0.47 -32.71 -22.84
N VAL A 26 0.17 -31.64 -22.08
CA VAL A 26 -0.20 -30.32 -22.60
C VAL A 26 1.06 -29.46 -22.74
N PRO A 27 1.36 -28.94 -23.95
CA PRO A 27 2.52 -28.11 -24.19
C PRO A 27 2.16 -26.63 -24.02
N CYS A 28 1.82 -26.14 -22.83
CA CYS A 28 1.83 -24.69 -22.63
C CYS A 28 1.88 -24.25 -21.17
N GLY A 29 2.44 -23.06 -20.95
CA GLY A 29 2.80 -22.45 -19.66
C GLY A 29 1.67 -22.16 -18.68
N THR A 30 0.44 -22.57 -18.97
CA THR A 30 -0.69 -22.52 -18.05
C THR A 30 -1.55 -23.78 -18.20
N VAL A 31 -1.99 -24.36 -17.09
CA VAL A 31 -2.84 -25.56 -17.05
C VAL A 31 -3.97 -25.34 -16.05
N ASP A 32 -5.21 -25.46 -16.53
CA ASP A 32 -6.41 -25.30 -15.70
C ASP A 32 -7.05 -26.64 -15.36
N PHE A 33 -7.34 -26.84 -14.08
CA PHE A 33 -8.11 -27.97 -13.54
C PHE A 33 -9.46 -27.45 -13.04
N PRO A 34 -10.55 -27.66 -13.82
CA PRO A 34 -11.87 -27.18 -13.43
C PRO A 34 -12.53 -28.11 -12.41
N PHE A 35 -13.13 -27.52 -11.38
CA PHE A 35 -14.01 -28.16 -10.39
C PHE A 35 -15.42 -27.53 -10.49
N PRO A 36 -16.44 -28.09 -9.82
CA PRO A 36 -17.79 -27.52 -9.83
C PRO A 36 -17.81 -26.03 -9.42
N ASP A 37 -17.11 -25.67 -8.34
CA ASP A 37 -17.19 -24.34 -7.72
C ASP A 37 -15.92 -23.48 -7.93
N TYR A 38 -14.82 -24.08 -8.39
CA TYR A 38 -13.54 -23.38 -8.55
C TYR A 38 -12.69 -23.94 -9.70
N VAL A 39 -11.61 -23.24 -10.04
CA VAL A 39 -10.61 -23.66 -11.04
C VAL A 39 -9.23 -23.52 -10.40
N ILE A 40 -8.41 -24.57 -10.47
CA ILE A 40 -6.98 -24.48 -10.11
C ILE A 40 -6.19 -24.24 -11.38
N THR A 41 -5.50 -23.11 -11.46
CA THR A 41 -4.67 -22.70 -12.60
C THR A 41 -3.20 -22.81 -12.23
N PHE A 42 -2.50 -23.79 -12.78
CA PHE A 42 -1.05 -23.91 -12.66
C PHE A 42 -0.36 -23.06 -13.73
N ARG A 43 0.64 -22.26 -13.36
CA ARG A 43 1.39 -21.38 -14.29
C ARG A 43 2.88 -21.63 -14.18
N LEU A 44 3.61 -21.52 -15.28
CA LEU A 44 5.06 -21.58 -15.25
C LEU A 44 5.64 -20.26 -14.71
N ASP A 45 6.35 -20.32 -13.59
CA ASP A 45 7.14 -19.22 -13.04
C ASP A 45 8.62 -19.59 -13.04
N ARG A 46 9.37 -18.96 -13.94
CA ARG A 46 10.82 -19.21 -14.11
C ARG A 46 11.66 -18.66 -12.95
N SER A 47 11.09 -17.85 -12.07
CA SER A 47 11.78 -17.35 -10.88
C SER A 47 11.83 -18.37 -9.74
N ILE A 48 11.01 -19.42 -9.79
CA ILE A 48 10.99 -20.48 -8.78
C ILE A 48 12.08 -21.51 -9.13
N PRO A 49 13.07 -21.72 -8.26
CA PRO A 49 14.15 -22.66 -8.53
C PRO A 49 13.69 -24.13 -8.44
N GLY A 50 14.43 -25.01 -9.12
CA GLY A 50 14.31 -26.45 -8.95
C GLY A 50 12.97 -27.05 -9.40
N GLN A 51 12.34 -27.79 -8.49
CA GLN A 51 11.04 -28.48 -8.66
C GLN A 51 9.99 -27.94 -7.69
N ASP A 52 10.20 -26.74 -7.15
CA ASP A 52 9.27 -26.16 -6.20
C ASP A 52 8.02 -25.62 -6.89
N CYS A 53 6.97 -25.47 -6.09
CA CYS A 53 5.74 -24.77 -6.43
C CYS A 53 5.45 -23.69 -5.39
N ARG A 54 4.90 -22.57 -5.83
CA ARG A 54 4.38 -21.52 -4.95
C ARG A 54 2.87 -21.46 -5.13
N LEU A 55 2.13 -21.65 -4.05
CA LEU A 55 0.70 -21.33 -4.05
C LEU A 55 0.58 -19.82 -4.26
N ASP A 56 0.13 -19.45 -5.44
CA ASP A 56 -0.04 -18.06 -5.80
C ASP A 56 -1.47 -17.67 -5.47
N HIS A 57 -1.64 -17.03 -4.32
CA HIS A 57 -2.84 -16.23 -4.05
C HIS A 57 -2.93 -14.99 -4.97
N LEU A 58 -2.31 -15.01 -6.16
CA LEU A 58 -2.19 -13.89 -7.10
C LEU A 58 -3.54 -13.26 -7.47
N GLY A 59 -4.63 -14.03 -7.45
CA GLY A 59 -5.98 -13.48 -7.66
C GLY A 59 -6.32 -12.35 -6.68
N SER A 60 -5.90 -12.45 -5.42
CA SER A 60 -6.08 -11.36 -4.45
C SER A 60 -5.04 -10.24 -4.62
N ARG A 61 -3.83 -10.56 -5.11
CA ARG A 61 -2.74 -9.59 -5.31
C ARG A 61 -3.01 -8.64 -6.46
N ASP A 62 -3.43 -9.16 -7.61
CA ASP A 62 -3.71 -8.32 -8.78
C ASP A 62 -4.91 -7.41 -8.52
N GLU A 63 -5.95 -7.91 -7.84
CA GLU A 63 -7.11 -7.11 -7.44
C GLU A 63 -6.73 -6.05 -6.39
N THR A 64 -5.94 -6.43 -5.37
CA THR A 64 -5.44 -5.51 -4.35
C THR A 64 -4.59 -4.43 -4.99
N ARG A 65 -3.64 -4.79 -5.85
CA ARG A 65 -2.79 -3.83 -6.55
C ARG A 65 -3.60 -2.94 -7.48
N ALA A 66 -4.52 -3.50 -8.28
CA ALA A 66 -5.35 -2.71 -9.19
C ALA A 66 -6.25 -1.71 -8.44
N LYS A 67 -6.82 -2.09 -7.29
CA LYS A 67 -7.75 -1.23 -6.54
C LYS A 67 -7.06 -0.29 -5.56
N MET A 68 -5.96 -0.72 -4.94
CA MET A 68 -5.30 -0.02 -3.84
C MET A 68 -4.00 0.66 -4.25
N ALA A 69 -3.40 0.34 -5.39
CA ALA A 69 -2.20 1.05 -5.83
C ALA A 69 -2.48 2.55 -5.96
N HIS A 70 -1.46 3.30 -5.59
CA HIS A 70 -1.37 4.74 -5.74
C HIS A 70 0.10 5.11 -5.84
N GLU A 71 0.40 6.04 -6.72
CA GLU A 71 1.72 6.65 -6.86
C GLU A 71 1.58 8.13 -6.49
N PHE A 72 2.35 8.53 -5.49
CA PHE A 72 2.42 9.91 -5.04
C PHE A 72 3.22 10.72 -6.07
N PRO A 73 2.68 11.86 -6.55
CA PRO A 73 3.25 12.59 -7.66
C PRO A 73 4.60 13.25 -7.30
N SER A 74 5.49 13.33 -8.29
CA SER A 74 6.71 14.12 -8.21
C SER A 74 6.43 15.63 -8.12
N GLY A 75 7.36 16.40 -7.55
CA GLY A 75 7.31 17.86 -7.50
C GLY A 75 6.57 18.44 -6.29
N LEU A 76 5.77 17.65 -5.57
CA LEU A 76 5.12 18.10 -4.34
C LEU A 76 6.06 18.08 -3.13
N LEU A 77 6.88 17.04 -3.03
CA LEU A 77 7.90 16.85 -1.99
C LEU A 77 9.28 16.72 -2.67
N PRO A 78 10.38 16.86 -1.91
CA PRO A 78 11.72 16.50 -2.40
C PRO A 78 11.73 15.08 -3.00
N GLU A 79 12.51 14.88 -4.06
CA GLU A 79 12.45 13.64 -4.85
C GLU A 79 12.75 12.38 -4.02
N ASP A 80 13.74 12.46 -3.13
CA ASP A 80 14.11 11.41 -2.19
C ASP A 80 12.96 11.08 -1.23
N VAL A 81 12.26 12.10 -0.73
CA VAL A 81 11.06 11.93 0.10
C VAL A 81 9.92 11.31 -0.69
N THR A 82 9.64 11.77 -1.90
CA THR A 82 8.57 11.21 -2.75
C THR A 82 8.84 9.73 -3.02
N ARG A 83 10.08 9.36 -3.35
CA ARG A 83 10.49 7.96 -3.51
C ARG A 83 10.27 7.17 -2.23
N LEU A 84 10.64 7.72 -1.08
CA LEU A 84 10.44 7.06 0.21
C LEU A 84 8.96 6.84 0.52
N VAL A 85 8.08 7.81 0.23
CA VAL A 85 6.62 7.71 0.40
C VAL A 85 6.07 6.60 -0.50
N ASN A 86 6.46 6.57 -1.78
CA ASN A 86 6.03 5.54 -2.72
C ASN A 86 6.52 4.14 -2.31
N PHE A 87 7.78 4.01 -1.89
CA PHE A 87 8.31 2.74 -1.39
C PHE A 87 7.61 2.28 -0.12
N ALA A 88 7.37 3.18 0.83
CA ALA A 88 6.68 2.84 2.07
C ALA A 88 5.24 2.39 1.82
N TYR A 89 4.54 3.05 0.89
CA TYR A 89 3.19 2.66 0.51
C TYR A 89 3.15 1.33 -0.25
N GLU A 90 4.07 1.11 -1.19
CA GLU A 90 4.19 -0.17 -1.90
C GLU A 90 4.47 -1.32 -0.92
N GLU A 91 5.33 -1.10 0.06
CA GLU A 91 5.61 -2.11 1.08
C GLU A 91 4.39 -2.40 1.95
N ALA A 92 3.55 -1.40 2.25
CA ALA A 92 2.28 -1.62 2.94
C ALA A 92 1.37 -2.60 2.17
N LEU A 93 1.30 -2.45 0.83
CA LEU A 93 0.54 -3.36 -0.03
C LEU A 93 1.15 -4.76 -0.03
N ARG A 94 2.47 -4.89 -0.14
CA ARG A 94 3.17 -6.19 -0.08
C ARG A 94 2.98 -6.89 1.25
N CYS A 95 3.01 -6.16 2.38
CA CYS A 95 2.71 -6.70 3.69
C CYS A 95 1.27 -7.23 3.75
N PHE A 96 0.31 -6.47 3.24
CA PHE A 96 -1.09 -6.87 3.22
C PHE A 96 -1.34 -8.13 2.38
N GLU A 97 -0.73 -8.21 1.19
CA GLU A 97 -0.78 -9.40 0.33
C GLU A 97 -0.19 -10.65 0.99
N ARG A 98 0.74 -10.48 1.93
CA ARG A 98 1.35 -11.57 2.71
C ARG A 98 0.61 -11.84 4.02
N ASN A 99 -0.59 -11.28 4.19
CA ASN A 99 -1.40 -11.37 5.40
C ASN A 99 -0.70 -10.80 6.65
N CYS A 100 0.29 -9.91 6.46
CA CYS A 100 0.99 -9.22 7.54
C CYS A 100 0.27 -7.92 7.93
N SER A 101 -0.97 -8.03 8.43
CA SER A 101 -1.85 -6.89 8.74
C SER A 101 -1.19 -5.82 9.62
N MET A 102 -0.47 -6.25 10.68
CA MET A 102 0.22 -5.36 11.61
C MET A 102 1.31 -4.53 10.90
N ALA A 103 2.11 -5.18 10.04
CA ALA A 103 3.14 -4.51 9.27
C ALA A 103 2.54 -3.55 8.22
N ALA A 104 1.47 -3.96 7.54
CA ALA A 104 0.76 -3.12 6.58
C ALA A 104 0.24 -1.82 7.22
N ILE A 105 -0.41 -1.92 8.38
CA ILE A 105 -0.88 -0.76 9.16
C ILE A 105 0.29 0.12 9.62
N GLY A 106 1.39 -0.49 10.09
CA GLY A 106 2.60 0.24 10.47
C GLY A 106 3.18 1.05 9.31
N MET A 107 3.26 0.45 8.12
CA MET A 107 3.75 1.11 6.90
C MET A 107 2.81 2.24 6.44
N CYS A 108 1.49 2.07 6.56
CA CYS A 108 0.52 3.15 6.32
C CYS A 108 0.79 4.36 7.23
N GLY A 109 0.96 4.11 8.53
CA GLY A 109 1.30 5.15 9.50
C GLY A 109 2.62 5.86 9.18
N ARG A 110 3.65 5.11 8.81
CA ARG A 110 4.95 5.67 8.39
C ARG A 110 4.87 6.50 7.12
N THR A 111 4.05 6.08 6.16
CA THR A 111 3.81 6.79 4.90
C THR A 111 3.23 8.17 5.17
N ILE A 112 2.14 8.25 5.97
CA ILE A 112 1.51 9.52 6.34
C ILE A 112 2.44 10.41 7.17
N GLU A 113 3.18 9.82 8.12
CA GLU A 113 4.15 10.56 8.93
C GLU A 113 5.24 11.20 8.08
N THR A 114 5.75 10.50 7.06
CA THR A 114 6.78 11.00 6.15
C THR A 114 6.27 12.19 5.32
N VAL A 115 5.03 12.12 4.82
CA VAL A 115 4.38 13.22 4.10
C VAL A 115 4.18 14.42 5.03
N LEU A 116 3.60 14.22 6.21
CA LEU A 116 3.36 15.29 7.17
C LEU A 116 4.65 15.95 7.66
N ALA A 117 5.69 15.17 7.92
CA ALA A 117 6.98 15.70 8.35
C ALA A 117 7.63 16.57 7.27
N SER A 118 7.44 16.22 5.99
CA SER A 118 7.94 17.01 4.87
C SER A 118 7.12 18.29 4.64
N LEU A 119 5.79 18.22 4.78
CA LEU A 119 4.94 19.41 4.80
C LEU A 119 5.29 20.34 5.97
N TYR A 120 5.59 19.75 7.13
CA TYR A 120 6.08 20.48 8.30
C TYR A 120 7.41 21.18 8.00
N ALA A 121 8.39 20.45 7.46
CA ALA A 121 9.68 21.03 7.09
C ALA A 121 9.53 22.18 6.08
N LYS A 122 8.63 22.03 5.09
CA LYS A 122 8.32 23.08 4.12
C LYS A 122 7.72 24.34 4.79
N GLN A 123 6.84 24.17 5.77
CA GLN A 123 6.16 25.28 6.45
C GLN A 123 7.06 25.99 7.48
N PHE A 124 7.89 25.24 8.22
CA PHE A 124 8.65 25.74 9.37
C PHE A 124 10.15 25.88 9.11
N GLY A 125 10.64 25.42 7.95
CA GLY A 125 12.06 25.46 7.59
C GLY A 125 12.95 24.46 8.35
N LYS A 126 12.36 23.52 9.10
CA LYS A 126 13.09 22.50 9.87
C LYS A 126 12.30 21.20 10.00
N HIS A 127 12.98 20.06 10.00
CA HIS A 127 12.30 18.78 10.18
C HIS A 127 11.75 18.64 11.62
N PRO A 128 10.58 18.03 11.84
CA PRO A 128 9.99 17.89 13.19
C PRO A 128 10.90 17.14 14.18
N SER A 129 11.79 16.27 13.71
CA SER A 129 12.77 15.57 14.57
C SER A 129 13.86 16.47 15.14
N GLU A 130 14.04 17.68 14.59
CA GLU A 130 15.03 18.66 15.07
C GLU A 130 14.48 19.52 16.22
N GLU A 131 13.21 19.36 16.59
CA GLU A 131 12.64 20.05 17.74
C GLU A 131 13.10 19.42 19.05
N GLN A 132 13.25 20.25 20.09
CA GLN A 132 13.61 19.78 21.44
C GLN A 132 12.65 18.68 21.96
N ASN A 133 11.38 18.77 21.58
CA ASN A 133 10.36 17.75 21.84
C ASN A 133 9.68 17.39 20.51
N PRO A 134 10.16 16.34 19.81
CA PRO A 134 9.63 15.97 18.50
C PRO A 134 8.11 15.72 18.55
N PRO A 135 7.32 16.43 17.72
CA PRO A 135 5.87 16.29 17.73
C PRO A 135 5.43 14.95 17.14
N GLY A 136 4.51 14.26 17.80
CA GLY A 136 3.80 13.13 17.19
C GLY A 136 2.84 13.57 16.07
N LEU A 137 2.25 12.59 15.36
CA LEU A 137 1.38 12.83 14.20
C LEU A 137 0.29 13.89 14.46
N ASN A 138 -0.49 13.73 15.54
CA ASN A 138 -1.57 14.65 15.89
C ASN A 138 -1.05 16.06 16.25
N ALA A 139 0.14 16.15 16.86
CA ALA A 139 0.76 17.42 17.19
C ALA A 139 1.23 18.15 15.91
N MET A 140 1.80 17.43 14.94
CA MET A 140 2.16 18.00 13.63
C MET A 140 0.94 18.55 12.89
N ILE A 141 -0.16 17.79 12.82
CA ILE A 141 -1.41 18.22 12.18
C ILE A 141 -1.93 19.51 12.83
N ASN A 142 -1.97 19.54 14.17
CA ASN A 142 -2.46 20.71 14.90
C ASN A 142 -1.56 21.94 14.70
N LYS A 143 -0.24 21.78 14.68
CA LYS A 143 0.71 22.87 14.41
C LYS A 143 0.57 23.40 12.99
N LEU A 144 0.57 22.53 11.98
CA LEU A 144 0.36 22.91 10.58
C LEU A 144 -0.93 23.73 10.41
N ARG A 145 -2.02 23.30 11.04
CA ARG A 145 -3.30 24.03 11.00
C ARG A 145 -3.23 25.41 11.67
N LYS A 146 -2.51 25.53 12.78
CA LYS A 146 -2.32 26.82 13.47
C LYS A 146 -1.56 27.83 12.61
N GLU A 147 -0.61 27.35 11.81
CA GLU A 147 0.13 28.16 10.83
C GLU A 147 -0.62 28.39 9.50
N GLY A 148 -1.92 28.08 9.45
CA GLY A 148 -2.74 28.35 8.29
C GLY A 148 -2.70 27.27 7.20
N TYR A 149 -2.01 26.14 7.40
CA TYR A 149 -2.11 25.02 6.47
C TYR A 149 -3.54 24.46 6.48
N ARG A 150 -4.26 24.67 5.37
CA ARG A 150 -5.63 24.19 5.20
C ARG A 150 -5.62 22.75 4.71
N PHE A 151 -5.96 21.83 5.60
CA PHE A 151 -6.19 20.43 5.25
C PHE A 151 -7.51 20.27 4.48
N PRO A 152 -7.58 19.40 3.45
CA PRO A 152 -8.85 19.02 2.83
C PRO A 152 -9.85 18.49 3.85
N THR A 153 -11.14 18.77 3.66
CA THR A 153 -12.21 18.32 4.56
C THR A 153 -12.20 16.80 4.73
N GLY A 154 -12.29 16.33 5.97
CA GLY A 154 -12.33 14.90 6.29
C GLY A 154 -10.96 14.22 6.35
N ILE A 155 -9.84 14.89 6.00
CA ILE A 155 -8.53 14.25 6.01
C ILE A 155 -8.00 14.02 7.43
N LYS A 156 -8.36 14.91 8.36
CA LYS A 156 -7.93 14.85 9.75
C LYS A 156 -8.49 13.60 10.41
N GLU A 157 -9.78 13.36 10.22
CA GLU A 157 -10.51 12.23 10.76
C GLU A 157 -9.92 10.91 10.22
N ARG A 158 -9.59 10.86 8.92
CA ARG A 158 -8.90 9.71 8.30
C ARG A 158 -7.51 9.48 8.90
N MET A 159 -6.71 10.54 9.08
CA MET A 159 -5.39 10.46 9.71
C MET A 159 -5.47 10.01 11.17
N GLU A 160 -6.47 10.46 11.92
CA GLU A 160 -6.72 10.03 13.30
C GLU A 160 -7.06 8.54 13.37
N VAL A 161 -7.89 8.02 12.45
CA VAL A 161 -8.19 6.58 12.35
C VAL A 161 -6.92 5.77 12.04
N ILE A 162 -6.10 6.22 11.07
CA ILE A 162 -4.81 5.57 10.76
C ILE A 162 -3.89 5.58 12.00
N ALA A 163 -3.83 6.69 12.73
CA ALA A 163 -3.01 6.82 13.94
C ALA A 163 -3.46 5.87 15.05
N VAL A 164 -4.77 5.72 15.25
CA VAL A 164 -5.34 4.78 16.23
C VAL A 164 -4.95 3.35 15.88
N HIS A 165 -5.19 2.91 14.63
CA HIS A 165 -4.82 1.56 14.20
C HIS A 165 -3.32 1.31 14.27
N ARG A 166 -2.49 2.30 13.89
CA ARG A 166 -1.03 2.22 14.05
C ARG A 166 -0.63 2.05 15.51
N ASN A 167 -1.17 2.86 16.41
CA ASN A 167 -0.84 2.78 17.83
C ASN A 167 -1.29 1.44 18.41
N MET A 168 -2.46 0.92 18.02
CA MET A 168 -2.89 -0.42 18.42
C MET A 168 -1.95 -1.52 17.88
N ALA A 169 -1.54 -1.41 16.61
CA ALA A 169 -0.67 -2.39 15.96
C ALA A 169 0.77 -2.40 16.50
N ILE A 170 1.33 -1.24 16.87
CA ILE A 170 2.73 -1.11 17.28
C ILE A 170 2.89 -1.08 18.80
N HIS A 171 1.97 -0.42 19.52
CA HIS A 171 2.07 -0.12 20.95
C HIS A 171 0.96 -0.78 21.79
N GLY A 172 -0.06 -1.35 21.16
CA GLY A 172 -1.18 -1.99 21.85
C GLY A 172 -0.80 -3.34 22.48
N ASN A 173 -1.52 -3.71 23.53
CA ASN A 173 -1.45 -5.05 24.11
C ASN A 173 -1.97 -6.08 23.10
N ILE A 174 -1.12 -6.96 22.57
CA ILE A 174 -1.39 -8.23 21.83
C ILE A 174 -2.76 -8.33 21.11
N VAL A 175 -3.23 -7.27 20.44
CA VAL A 175 -4.40 -7.33 19.57
C VAL A 175 -3.87 -7.35 18.16
N LEU A 176 -4.01 -8.51 17.51
CA LEU A 176 -3.64 -8.68 16.12
C LEU A 176 -4.72 -8.03 15.26
N PRO A 177 -4.40 -7.01 14.44
CA PRO A 177 -5.38 -6.39 13.57
C PRO A 177 -5.85 -7.38 12.51
N SER A 178 -7.15 -7.38 12.27
CA SER A 178 -7.81 -8.14 11.21
C SER A 178 -7.38 -7.65 9.82
N GLN A 179 -7.64 -8.46 8.79
CA GLN A 179 -7.42 -8.02 7.41
C GLN A 179 -8.31 -6.86 7.01
N ASP A 180 -9.53 -6.78 7.52
CA ASP A 180 -10.45 -5.70 7.17
C ASP A 180 -9.96 -4.36 7.73
N GLU A 181 -9.40 -4.37 8.94
CA GLU A 181 -8.74 -3.18 9.53
C GLU A 181 -7.52 -2.74 8.72
N ALA A 182 -6.67 -3.69 8.31
CA ALA A 182 -5.52 -3.37 7.45
C ALA A 182 -5.96 -2.83 6.09
N ARG A 183 -6.96 -3.46 5.46
CA ARG A 183 -7.55 -3.02 4.20
C ARG A 183 -8.12 -1.60 4.30
N SER A 184 -8.92 -1.35 5.34
CA SER A 184 -9.49 -0.02 5.62
C SER A 184 -8.38 1.03 5.80
N THR A 185 -7.35 0.70 6.58
CA THR A 185 -6.20 1.60 6.80
C THR A 185 -5.45 1.92 5.51
N ILE A 186 -5.28 0.95 4.60
CA ILE A 186 -4.64 1.16 3.30
C ILE A 186 -5.49 2.09 2.42
N TYR A 187 -6.81 1.90 2.38
CA TYR A 187 -7.72 2.79 1.63
C TYR A 187 -7.71 4.21 2.19
N LEU A 188 -7.79 4.36 3.51
CA LEU A 188 -7.69 5.67 4.16
C LEU A 188 -6.35 6.35 3.85
N THR A 189 -5.25 5.59 3.82
CA THR A 189 -3.93 6.10 3.44
C THR A 189 -3.91 6.58 1.99
N LYS A 190 -4.46 5.78 1.06
CA LYS A 190 -4.64 6.17 -0.35
C LYS A 190 -5.42 7.48 -0.48
N ASP A 191 -6.58 7.57 0.16
CA ASP A 191 -7.43 8.76 0.15
C ASP A 191 -6.67 10.00 0.62
N VAL A 192 -5.92 9.88 1.73
CA VAL A 192 -5.11 10.97 2.28
C VAL A 192 -4.05 11.42 1.28
N LEU A 193 -3.31 10.48 0.66
CA LEU A 193 -2.30 10.78 -0.35
C LEU A 193 -2.89 11.46 -1.59
N GLN A 194 -4.04 10.98 -2.07
CA GLN A 194 -4.76 11.58 -3.20
C GLN A 194 -5.24 13.00 -2.87
N LEU A 195 -5.85 13.21 -1.70
CA LEU A 195 -6.33 14.52 -1.28
C LEU A 195 -5.20 15.56 -1.14
N ILE A 196 -4.05 15.14 -0.60
CA ILE A 196 -2.85 15.98 -0.51
C ILE A 196 -2.33 16.33 -1.91
N SER A 197 -2.29 15.34 -2.81
CA SER A 197 -1.83 15.49 -4.19
C SER A 197 -2.71 16.47 -4.99
N HIS A 198 -4.03 16.35 -4.91
CA HIS A 198 -4.98 17.22 -5.63
C HIS A 198 -4.96 18.67 -5.15
N LYS A 199 -4.67 18.90 -3.87
CA LYS A 199 -4.57 20.26 -3.34
C LYS A 199 -3.37 20.99 -3.95
N ALA A 200 -2.22 20.30 -4.05
CA ALA A 200 -1.00 20.89 -4.59
C ALA A 200 -1.15 21.37 -6.03
N THR A 201 -1.82 20.58 -6.88
CA THR A 201 -2.03 20.92 -8.29
C THR A 201 -2.91 22.16 -8.47
N ASN A 202 -3.84 22.41 -7.53
CA ASN A 202 -4.73 23.57 -7.60
C ASN A 202 -4.03 24.87 -7.15
N GLU A 203 -3.09 24.80 -6.21
CA GLU A 203 -2.34 25.98 -5.74
C GLU A 203 -1.30 26.45 -6.77
N SER A 204 -0.66 25.53 -7.51
CA SER A 204 0.33 25.87 -8.54
C SER A 204 -0.25 26.55 -9.80
N GLY A 205 -1.57 26.48 -10.02
CA GLY A 205 -2.22 27.03 -11.21
C GLY A 205 -2.66 28.50 -11.10
N THR A 206 -2.55 29.12 -9.93
CA THR A 206 -3.12 30.46 -9.67
C THR A 206 -2.14 31.63 -9.76
N ASP A 207 -0.84 31.37 -9.91
CA ASP A 207 0.19 32.43 -9.85
C ASP A 207 0.68 32.95 -11.23
N GLU A 208 0.26 32.35 -12.36
CA GLU A 208 0.79 32.73 -13.68
C GLU A 208 -0.08 33.71 -14.50
N SER A 209 -1.20 34.21 -13.96
CA SER A 209 -2.11 35.09 -14.72
C SER A 209 -2.16 36.56 -14.26
N ASN A 210 -1.19 37.03 -13.47
CA ASN A 210 -1.13 38.42 -12.96
C ASN A 210 0.24 39.09 -13.14
N THR A 211 0.87 38.90 -14.30
CA THR A 211 1.99 39.71 -14.81
C THR A 211 1.77 40.03 -16.27
#